data_AF-A0A2U1LPC8-F1
#
_entry.id   AF-A0A2U1LPC8-F1
#
_cell.length_a   1.000
_cell.length_b   1.000
_cell.length_c   1.000
_cell.angle_alpha   90.00
_cell.angle_beta   90.00
_cell.angle_gamma   90.00
#
_symmetry.space_group_name_H-M   'P 1'
#
loop_
_entity.id
_entity.type
_entity.pdbx_description
1 polymer ?
#
loop_
_entity_poly.entity_id
_entity_poly.type
_entity_poly.pdbx_seq_one_letter_code
_entity_poly.pdbx_strand_id
1 'polypeptide(L)'
;MLAIIDADEVLLDRVAKLYEDKTLSKDDIVQRLADLINARSQEVELADLSNARSEEVASNELILSKMQAQSQKRKRNPTKAQRMREMKIYLMHQGGYKSARLRGMTYDEIERLYYRIK
;
A
#
# COMPACT_ATOMS: atom_id res chain seq x y z
N MET A 1 -7.58 -27.27 -6.56
CA MET A 1 -8.86 -26.68 -6.16
C MET A 1 -9.01 -26.93 -4.68
N LEU A 2 -8.92 -25.89 -3.85
CA LEU A 2 -9.25 -26.00 -2.42
C LEU A 2 -10.78 -25.94 -2.33
N ALA A 3 -11.40 -27.00 -1.81
CA ALA A 3 -12.82 -27.00 -1.51
C ALA A 3 -13.06 -25.92 -0.45
N ILE A 4 -13.69 -24.82 -0.86
CA ILE A 4 -14.22 -23.83 0.07
C ILE A 4 -15.42 -24.54 0.71
N ILE A 5 -15.18 -25.26 1.81
CA ILE A 5 -16.28 -25.80 2.62
C ILE A 5 -17.05 -24.57 3.08
N ASP A 6 -18.33 -24.50 2.72
CA ASP A 6 -19.15 -23.35 3.02
C ASP A 6 -19.20 -23.21 4.55
N ALA A 7 -18.95 -22.01 5.06
CA ALA A 7 -18.83 -21.80 6.51
C ALA A 7 -20.14 -22.16 7.24
N ASP A 8 -21.25 -22.15 6.49
CA ASP A 8 -22.56 -22.58 6.95
C ASP A 8 -22.71 -24.10 7.03
N GLU A 9 -22.03 -24.88 6.17
CA GLU A 9 -21.99 -26.36 6.27
C GLU A 9 -21.24 -26.82 7.53
N VAL A 10 -20.14 -26.15 7.87
CA VAL A 10 -19.39 -26.43 9.11
C VAL A 10 -20.20 -26.10 10.36
N LEU A 11 -20.98 -25.01 10.31
CA LEU A 11 -21.88 -24.62 11.40
C LEU A 11 -22.98 -25.68 11.59
N LEU A 12 -23.60 -26.13 10.49
CA LEU A 12 -24.63 -27.15 10.51
C LEU A 12 -24.12 -28.49 11.08
N ASP A 13 -22.92 -28.92 10.71
CA ASP A 13 -22.29 -30.14 11.25
C ASP A 13 -22.03 -30.04 12.76
N ARG A 14 -21.59 -28.86 13.24
CA ARG A 14 -21.39 -28.62 14.68
C ARG A 14 -22.71 -28.60 15.45
N VAL A 15 -23.76 -28.01 14.89
CA VAL A 15 -25.11 -28.02 15.48
C VAL A 15 -25.66 -29.44 15.53
N ALA A 16 -25.52 -30.23 14.46
CA ALA A 16 -25.97 -31.62 14.44
C ALA A 16 -25.29 -32.47 15.54
N LYS A 17 -23.98 -32.31 15.72
CA LYS A 17 -23.22 -32.98 16.79
C LYS A 17 -23.71 -32.65 18.20
N LEU A 18 -24.20 -31.43 18.43
CA LEU A 18 -24.77 -31.05 19.73
C LEU A 18 -26.09 -31.78 20.02
N TYR A 19 -26.90 -32.05 19.00
CA TYR A 19 -28.16 -32.80 19.15
C TYR A 19 -27.94 -34.33 19.22
N GLU A 20 -26.86 -34.84 18.66
CA GLU A 20 -26.48 -36.25 18.75
C GLU A 20 -25.88 -36.63 20.11
N ASP A 21 -25.36 -35.65 20.86
CA ASP A 21 -24.77 -35.86 22.17
C ASP A 21 -25.85 -36.02 23.25
N LYS A 22 -26.14 -37.29 23.56
CA LYS A 22 -27.12 -37.69 24.58
C LYS A 22 -26.66 -37.42 26.02
N THR A 23 -25.41 -37.00 26.23
CA THR A 23 -24.87 -36.70 27.56
C THR A 23 -25.17 -35.28 28.02
N LEU A 24 -25.58 -34.40 27.11
CA LEU A 24 -25.92 -33.01 27.40
C LEU A 24 -27.38 -32.86 27.82
N SER A 25 -27.62 -32.00 28.81
CA SER A 25 -28.96 -31.51 29.11
C SER A 25 -29.49 -30.63 27.98
N LYS A 26 -30.81 -30.49 27.87
CA LYS A 26 -31.43 -29.52 26.98
C LYS A 26 -30.93 -28.10 27.24
N ASP A 27 -30.70 -27.74 28.49
CA ASP A 27 -30.19 -26.42 28.87
C ASP A 27 -28.73 -26.24 28.41
N ASP A 28 -27.91 -27.29 28.49
CA ASP A 28 -26.52 -27.26 28.02
C ASP A 28 -26.45 -27.14 26.48
N ILE A 29 -27.35 -27.82 25.77
CA ILE A 29 -27.48 -27.70 24.31
C ILE A 29 -27.85 -26.27 23.93
N VAL A 30 -28.83 -25.68 24.61
CA VAL A 30 -29.26 -24.28 24.36
C VAL A 30 -28.12 -23.30 24.62
N GLN A 31 -27.36 -23.48 25.71
CA GLN A 31 -26.21 -22.63 26.02
C GLN A 31 -25.11 -22.74 24.95
N ARG A 32 -24.77 -23.97 24.52
CA ARG A 32 -23.77 -24.20 23.48
C ARG A 32 -24.21 -23.68 22.10
N LEU A 33 -25.50 -23.72 21.81
CA LEU A 33 -26.05 -23.10 20.60
C LEU A 33 -25.92 -21.57 20.64
N ALA A 34 -26.20 -20.94 21.78
CA ALA A 34 -26.01 -19.51 21.95
C ALA A 34 -24.54 -19.11 21.77
N ASP A 35 -23.60 -19.90 22.28
CA ASP A 35 -22.17 -19.68 22.11
C ASP A 35 -21.74 -19.79 20.64
N LEU A 36 -22.25 -20.77 19.89
CA LEU A 36 -22.00 -20.91 18.45
C LEU A 36 -22.55 -19.73 17.63
N ILE A 37 -23.75 -19.26 17.97
CA ILE A 37 -24.37 -18.09 17.31
C ILE A 37 -23.54 -16.83 17.59
N ASN A 38 -23.12 -16.62 18.82
CA ASN A 38 -22.28 -15.47 19.19
C ASN A 38 -20.92 -15.50 18.48
N ALA A 39 -20.27 -16.66 18.42
CA ALA A 39 -19.01 -16.83 17.70
C ALA A 39 -19.17 -16.51 16.20
N ARG A 40 -20.26 -16.98 15.58
CA ARG A 40 -20.56 -16.69 14.18
C ARG A 40 -20.83 -15.21 13.94
N SER A 41 -21.55 -14.55 14.85
CA SER A 41 -21.81 -13.11 14.76
C SER A 41 -20.53 -12.29 14.82
N GLN A 42 -19.58 -12.67 15.69
CA GLN A 42 -18.27 -12.01 15.77
C GLN A 42 -17.43 -12.21 14.50
N GLU A 43 -17.45 -13.40 13.91
CA GLU A 43 -16.76 -13.67 12.64
C GLU A 43 -17.31 -12.81 11.49
N VAL A 44 -18.64 -12.64 11.42
CA VAL A 44 -19.30 -11.80 10.40
C VAL A 44 -18.94 -10.33 10.58
N GLU A 45 -19.01 -9.79 11.80
CA GLU A 45 -18.62 -8.39 12.07
C GLU A 45 -17.14 -8.12 11.72
N LEU A 46 -16.24 -9.08 11.99
CA LEU A 46 -14.83 -8.97 11.62
C LEU A 46 -14.61 -9.02 10.10
N ALA A 47 -15.40 -9.82 9.38
CA ALA A 47 -15.34 -9.89 7.92
C ALA A 47 -15.80 -8.57 7.28
N ASP A 48 -16.88 -7.97 7.78
CA ASP A 48 -17.38 -6.69 7.31
C ASP A 48 -16.38 -5.55 7.57
N LEU A 49 -15.77 -5.52 8.77
CA LEU A 49 -14.70 -4.57 9.09
C LEU A 49 -13.46 -4.77 8.21
N SER A 50 -13.10 -6.01 7.89
CA SER A 50 -11.99 -6.33 6.99
C SER A 50 -12.27 -5.88 5.55
N ASN A 51 -13.50 -6.07 5.07
CA ASN A 51 -13.91 -5.63 3.74
C ASN A 51 -13.92 -4.09 3.65
N ALA A 52 -14.52 -3.41 4.63
CA ALA A 52 -14.52 -1.95 4.69
C ALA A 52 -13.09 -1.37 4.73
N ARG A 53 -12.20 -1.97 5.53
CA ARG A 53 -10.78 -1.57 5.58
C ARG A 53 -10.06 -1.82 4.26
N SER A 54 -10.38 -2.91 3.56
CA SER A 54 -9.76 -3.25 2.27
C SER A 54 -10.20 -2.29 1.17
N GLU A 55 -11.49 -1.90 1.14
CA GLU A 55 -12.02 -0.90 0.21
C GLU A 55 -11.42 0.50 0.46
N GLU A 56 -11.22 0.86 1.73
CA GLU A 56 -10.55 2.11 2.11
C GLU A 56 -9.08 2.14 1.65
N VAL A 57 -8.35 1.02 1.85
CA VAL A 57 -6.95 0.89 1.40
C VAL A 57 -6.86 0.98 -0.12
N ALA A 58 -7.71 0.26 -0.86
CA ALA A 58 -7.74 0.31 -2.32
C ALA A 58 -8.03 1.73 -2.85
N SER A 59 -8.95 2.45 -2.19
CA SER A 59 -9.29 3.83 -2.53
C SER A 59 -8.12 4.78 -2.30
N ASN A 60 -7.42 4.64 -1.17
CA ASN A 60 -6.25 5.45 -0.83
C ASN A 60 -5.07 5.20 -1.79
N GLU A 61 -4.82 3.95 -2.18
CA GLU A 61 -3.79 3.62 -3.18
C GLU A 61 -4.10 4.23 -4.55
N LEU A 62 -5.37 4.22 -4.97
CA LEU A 62 -5.80 4.85 -6.22
C LEU A 62 -5.63 6.38 -6.19
N ILE A 63 -5.94 7.02 -5.06
CA ILE A 63 -5.75 8.47 -4.88
C ILE A 63 -4.25 8.83 -4.97
N LEU A 64 -3.40 8.10 -4.25
CA LEU A 64 -1.95 8.31 -4.28
C LEU A 64 -1.38 8.10 -5.70
N SER A 65 -1.81 7.04 -6.39
CA SER A 65 -1.41 6.75 -7.76
C SER A 65 -1.80 7.86 -8.73
N LYS A 66 -3.02 8.40 -8.61
CA LYS A 66 -3.48 9.55 -9.41
C LYS A 66 -2.68 10.81 -9.12
N MET A 67 -2.37 11.10 -7.85
CA MET A 67 -1.55 12.25 -7.47
C MET A 67 -0.11 12.14 -7.98
N GLN A 68 0.48 10.93 -7.93
CA GLN A 68 1.81 10.68 -8.50
C GLN A 68 1.82 10.82 -10.02
N ALA A 69 0.84 10.24 -10.73
CA ALA A 69 0.71 10.36 -12.18
C ALA A 69 0.50 11.83 -12.61
N GLN A 70 -0.30 12.60 -11.86
CA GLN A 70 -0.46 14.04 -12.11
C GLN A 70 0.84 14.82 -11.86
N SER A 71 1.59 14.47 -10.82
CA SER A 71 2.91 15.06 -10.54
C SER A 71 3.94 14.72 -11.62
N GLN A 72 3.88 13.52 -12.19
CA GLN A 72 4.69 13.13 -13.34
C GLN A 72 4.32 13.93 -14.60
N LYS A 73 3.03 14.13 -14.88
CA LYS A 73 2.57 15.00 -15.98
C LYS A 73 2.97 16.46 -15.78
N ARG A 74 3.13 16.90 -14.53
CA ARG A 74 3.66 18.22 -14.15
C ARG A 74 5.19 18.27 -14.06
N LYS A 75 5.94 17.25 -14.50
CA LYS A 75 7.40 17.34 -14.66
C LYS A 75 7.70 18.40 -15.73
N ARG A 76 7.75 19.64 -15.27
CA ARG A 76 8.14 20.81 -16.05
C ARG A 76 9.58 20.59 -16.46
N ASN A 77 9.88 20.88 -17.73
CA ASN A 77 11.26 20.88 -18.20
C ASN A 77 12.11 21.69 -17.20
N PRO A 78 13.25 21.14 -16.75
CA PRO A 78 14.06 21.82 -15.76
C PRO A 78 14.42 23.20 -16.28
N THR A 79 14.23 24.20 -15.44
CA THR A 79 14.59 25.59 -15.77
C THR A 79 16.10 25.66 -16.01
N LYS A 80 16.57 26.68 -16.75
CA LYS A 80 18.01 26.90 -16.98
C LYS A 80 18.80 26.88 -15.67
N ALA A 81 18.26 27.43 -14.57
CA ALA A 81 18.89 27.41 -13.26
C ALA A 81 18.99 25.99 -12.65
N GLN A 82 17.95 25.18 -12.78
CA GLN A 82 17.96 23.78 -12.32
C GLN A 82 18.97 22.96 -13.11
N ARG A 83 18.96 23.08 -14.44
CA ARG A 83 19.90 22.38 -15.32
C ARG A 83 21.35 22.81 -15.07
N MET A 84 21.58 24.11 -14.83
CA MET A 84 22.89 24.63 -14.44
C MET A 84 23.37 24.08 -13.09
N ARG A 85 22.47 23.92 -12.12
CA ARG A 85 22.79 23.29 -10.83
C ARG A 85 23.23 21.84 -11.02
N GLU A 86 22.50 21.07 -11.84
CA GLU A 86 22.86 19.69 -12.18
C GLU A 86 24.22 19.60 -12.88
N MET A 87 24.47 20.47 -13.87
CA MET A 87 25.77 20.54 -14.55
C MET A 87 26.90 20.89 -13.58
N LYS A 88 26.70 21.86 -12.67
CA LYS A 88 27.70 22.19 -11.64
C LYS A 88 27.98 21.02 -10.71
N ILE A 89 26.96 20.27 -10.30
CA ILE A 89 27.13 19.06 -9.48
C ILE A 89 27.97 18.02 -10.23
N TYR A 90 27.65 17.76 -11.50
CA TYR A 90 28.44 16.85 -12.33
C TYR A 90 29.89 17.30 -12.46
N LEU A 91 30.14 18.58 -12.74
CA LEU A 91 31.49 19.13 -12.84
C LEU A 91 32.28 19.02 -11.53
N MET A 92 31.62 19.14 -10.37
CA MET A 92 32.28 18.95 -9.08
C MET A 92 32.67 17.50 -8.83
N HIS A 93 31.78 16.55 -9.12
CA HIS A 93 32.00 15.14 -8.79
C HIS A 93 32.79 14.38 -9.85
N GLN A 94 32.53 14.64 -11.14
CA GLN A 94 33.13 13.92 -12.27
C GLN A 94 34.25 14.71 -12.93
N GLY A 95 34.11 16.04 -13.01
CA GLY A 95 35.13 16.91 -13.61
C GLY A 95 36.24 17.36 -12.65
N GLY A 96 36.13 17.08 -11.35
CA GLY A 96 37.09 17.52 -10.33
C GLY A 96 37.13 19.04 -10.12
N TYR A 97 36.11 19.79 -10.56
CA TYR A 97 36.07 21.24 -10.41
C TYR A 97 35.71 21.64 -8.98
N LYS A 98 36.46 22.58 -8.39
CA LYS A 98 36.09 23.16 -7.09
C LYS A 98 34.84 24.04 -7.23
N SER A 99 33.95 23.97 -6.25
CA SER A 99 32.72 24.77 -6.20
C SER A 99 32.98 26.28 -6.33
N ALA A 100 34.08 26.78 -5.76
CA ALA A 100 34.50 28.18 -5.85
C ALA A 100 34.78 28.62 -7.29
N ARG A 101 35.32 27.73 -8.14
CA ARG A 101 35.59 28.02 -9.56
C ARG A 101 34.29 28.10 -10.37
N LEU A 102 33.30 27.29 -10.03
CA LEU A 102 31.99 27.28 -10.69
C LEU A 102 31.08 28.41 -10.18
N ARG A 103 31.45 29.09 -9.09
CA ARG A 103 30.71 30.21 -8.50
C ARG A 103 30.96 31.46 -9.35
N GLY A 104 29.91 32.06 -9.90
CA GLY A 104 29.99 33.24 -10.76
C GLY A 104 30.03 32.96 -12.27
N MET A 105 30.29 31.72 -12.71
CA MET A 105 30.18 31.35 -14.12
C MET A 105 28.73 31.40 -14.61
N THR A 106 28.55 31.83 -15.85
CA THR A 106 27.28 31.88 -16.58
C THR A 106 26.81 30.48 -17.02
N TYR A 107 25.57 30.38 -17.47
CA TYR A 107 25.01 29.12 -17.95
C TYR A 107 25.83 28.53 -19.10
N ASP A 108 26.16 29.34 -20.11
CA ASP A 108 26.85 28.88 -21.33
C ASP A 108 28.28 28.42 -21.03
N GLU A 109 28.98 29.07 -20.10
CA GLU A 109 30.32 28.66 -19.67
C GLU A 109 30.29 27.31 -18.95
N ILE A 110 29.32 27.10 -18.06
CA ILE A 110 29.11 25.83 -17.37
C ILE A 110 28.72 24.73 -18.35
N GLU A 111 27.86 25.04 -19.32
CA GLU A 111 27.42 24.10 -20.35
C GLU A 111 28.58 23.65 -21.24
N ARG A 112 29.45 24.57 -21.67
CA ARG A 112 30.68 24.24 -22.43
C ARG A 112 31.62 23.34 -21.64
N LEU A 113 31.83 23.61 -20.35
CA LEU A 113 32.66 22.77 -19.49
C LEU A 113 32.05 21.38 -19.31
N TYR A 114 30.73 21.30 -19.13
CA TYR A 114 30.01 20.05 -18.96
C TYR A 114 30.15 19.13 -20.18
N TYR A 115 29.94 19.65 -21.39
CA TYR A 115 30.07 18.87 -22.63
C TYR A 115 31.52 18.57 -23.04
N ARG A 116 32.50 19.23 -22.46
CA ARG A 116 33.92 18.90 -22.68
C ARG A 116 34.35 17.64 -21.93
N ILE A 117 33.64 17.30 -20.86
CA ILE A 117 34.00 16.23 -19.92
C ILE A 117 33.07 15.03 -20.04
N LYS A 118 31.80 15.29 -20.38
CA LYS A 118 30.80 14.26 -20.66
C LYS A 118 31.13 13.52 -21.96
#